data_AF-A0A381XZ62-F1
#
_entry.id   AF-A0A381XZ62-F1
#
_cell.length_a   1.000
_cell.length_b   1.000
_cell.length_c   1.000
_cell.angle_alpha   90.00
_cell.angle_beta   90.00
_cell.angle_gamma   90.00
#
_symmetry.space_group_name_H-M   'P 1'
#
loop_
_entity.id
_entity.type
_entity.pdbx_description
1 polymer ?
#
loop_
_entity_poly.entity_id
_entity_poly.type
_entity_poly.pdbx_seq_one_letter_code
_entity_poly.pdbx_strand_id
1 'polypeptide(L)'
;MAYFISAKQAREKARKDSVINSETASIEAAVLTAVESNLLTATVDDGTTMTESNSGDAAQTLAESYHSVWQGGTTDATKTDQMAQVIKYFVDLGFSIHREINTSSNTTFKWIVSW
;
A
#
# COMPACT_ATOMS: atom_id res chain seq x y z
N MET A 1 9.26 20.63 -7.17
CA MET A 1 8.95 21.63 -6.13
C MET A 1 8.12 20.92 -5.06
N ALA A 2 8.74 20.45 -3.97
CA ALA A 2 8.02 19.74 -2.91
C ALA A 2 7.28 20.76 -2.03
N TYR A 3 5.96 20.80 -2.11
CA TYR A 3 5.11 21.59 -1.23
C TYR A 3 4.96 20.83 0.09
N PHE A 4 5.88 21.05 1.03
CA PHE A 4 5.85 20.38 2.32
C PHE A 4 4.77 21.00 3.23
N ILE A 5 4.03 20.15 3.94
CA ILE A 5 2.93 20.54 4.84
C ILE A 5 3.47 21.22 6.12
N SER A 6 2.73 22.16 6.73
CA SER A 6 3.20 22.92 7.90
C SER A 6 3.48 22.04 9.13
N ALA A 7 4.36 22.45 10.05
CA ALA A 7 4.81 21.61 11.18
C ALA A 7 3.69 21.11 12.13
N LYS A 8 2.57 21.86 12.25
CA LYS A 8 1.40 21.46 13.04
C LYS A 8 0.58 20.40 12.30
N GLN A 9 0.33 20.63 11.02
CA GLN A 9 -0.33 19.67 10.14
C GLN A 9 0.52 18.43 9.91
N ALA A 10 1.85 18.54 9.86
CA ALA A 10 2.77 17.42 9.79
C ALA A 10 2.60 16.52 11.03
N ARG A 11 2.54 17.06 12.25
CA ARG A 11 2.36 16.20 13.45
C ARG A 11 1.00 15.53 13.53
N GLU A 12 -0.06 16.22 13.14
CA GLU A 12 -1.44 15.74 13.27
C GLU A 12 -1.85 14.82 12.11
N LYS A 13 -1.35 15.11 10.91
CA LYS A 13 -1.58 14.33 9.69
C LYS A 13 -0.56 13.19 9.53
N ALA A 14 0.73 13.38 9.88
CA ALA A 14 1.75 12.34 9.65
C ALA A 14 1.54 11.07 10.47
N ARG A 15 0.82 11.07 11.61
CA ARG A 15 0.54 9.80 12.32
C ARG A 15 -0.50 8.91 11.62
N LYS A 16 -1.38 9.49 10.81
CA LYS A 16 -2.37 8.73 10.00
C LYS A 16 -1.88 8.54 8.56
N ASP A 17 -1.19 9.55 8.02
CA ASP A 17 -0.63 9.55 6.67
C ASP A 17 0.69 8.79 6.54
N SER A 18 1.45 8.49 7.62
CA SER A 18 2.76 7.83 7.48
C SER A 18 2.66 6.46 6.83
N VAL A 19 1.63 5.68 7.16
CA VAL A 19 1.40 4.36 6.55
C VAL A 19 1.04 4.51 5.07
N ILE A 20 0.13 5.45 4.75
CA ILE A 20 -0.27 5.73 3.36
C ILE A 20 0.94 6.20 2.55
N ASN A 21 1.73 7.13 3.08
CA ASN A 21 2.89 7.69 2.41
C ASN A 21 4.01 6.68 2.20
N SER A 22 4.29 5.83 3.20
CA SER A 22 5.28 4.76 3.04
C SER A 22 4.81 3.71 2.04
N GLU A 23 3.52 3.35 2.06
CA GLU A 23 2.96 2.41 1.08
C GLU A 23 3.01 2.96 -0.34
N THR A 24 2.58 4.22 -0.54
CA THR A 24 2.66 4.90 -1.83
C THR A 24 4.09 4.98 -2.33
N ALA A 25 5.04 5.37 -1.49
CA ALA A 25 6.45 5.45 -1.88
C ALA A 25 7.03 4.10 -2.31
N SER A 26 6.67 3.00 -1.63
CA SER A 26 7.07 1.65 -2.02
C SER A 26 6.48 1.24 -3.37
N ILE A 27 5.21 1.56 -3.63
CA ILE A 27 4.57 1.26 -4.92
C ILE A 27 5.17 2.12 -6.04
N GLU A 28 5.46 3.41 -5.80
CA GLU A 28 6.14 4.27 -6.77
C GLU A 28 7.53 3.73 -7.14
N ALA A 29 8.30 3.27 -6.14
CA ALA A 29 9.59 2.63 -6.36
C ALA A 29 9.45 1.38 -7.23
N ALA A 30 8.46 0.52 -6.95
CA ALA A 30 8.20 -0.67 -7.76
C ALA A 30 7.79 -0.33 -9.20
N VAL A 31 6.99 0.72 -9.40
CA VAL A 31 6.63 1.23 -10.75
C VAL A 31 7.88 1.71 -11.49
N LEU A 32 8.76 2.49 -10.85
CA LEU A 32 10.00 2.97 -11.46
C LEU A 32 10.90 1.80 -11.90
N THR A 33 11.11 0.80 -11.04
CA THR A 33 11.90 -0.39 -11.38
C THR A 33 11.27 -1.21 -12.52
N ALA A 34 9.94 -1.32 -12.56
CA ALA A 34 9.24 -1.99 -13.64
C ALA A 34 9.36 -1.23 -14.97
N VAL A 35 9.27 0.11 -14.96
CA VAL A 35 9.51 0.96 -16.15
C VAL A 35 10.96 0.83 -16.64
N GLU A 36 11.94 0.84 -15.74
CA GLU A 36 13.36 0.61 -16.09
C GLU A 36 13.58 -0.78 -16.70
N SER A 37 12.78 -1.76 -16.27
CA SER A 37 12.76 -3.13 -16.81
C SER A 37 11.87 -3.28 -18.05
N ASN A 38 11.29 -2.19 -18.56
CA ASN A 38 10.40 -2.14 -19.72
C ASN A 38 9.14 -3.02 -19.58
N LEU A 39 8.60 -3.12 -18.36
CA LEU A 39 7.33 -3.76 -18.04
C LEU A 39 6.19 -2.72 -18.00
N LEU A 40 4.95 -3.17 -18.18
CA LEU A 40 3.74 -2.35 -18.07
C LEU A 40 2.97 -2.60 -16.75
N THR A 41 3.55 -3.40 -15.88
CA THR A 41 2.95 -3.83 -14.62
C THR A 41 4.00 -3.85 -13.52
N ALA A 42 3.65 -3.36 -12.34
CA ALA A 42 4.43 -3.49 -11.12
C ALA A 42 3.64 -4.30 -10.08
N THR A 43 4.35 -5.14 -9.33
CA THR A 43 3.79 -5.92 -8.23
C THR A 43 4.55 -5.60 -6.95
N VAL A 44 3.82 -5.41 -5.86
CA VAL A 44 4.37 -5.30 -4.50
C VAL A 44 3.74 -6.39 -3.66
N ASP A 45 4.49 -7.45 -3.39
CA ASP A 45 4.03 -8.66 -2.71
C ASP A 45 4.59 -8.84 -1.29
N ASP A 46 5.62 -8.10 -0.92
CA ASP A 46 6.20 -8.08 0.43
C ASP A 46 6.88 -6.74 0.80
N GLY A 47 7.41 -6.66 2.02
CA GLY A 47 8.27 -5.56 2.46
C GLY A 47 7.58 -4.23 2.78
N THR A 48 6.24 -4.19 2.79
CA THR A 48 5.47 -3.00 3.19
C THR A 48 4.56 -3.26 4.39
N THR A 49 4.06 -2.19 5.01
CA THR A 49 3.12 -2.32 6.14
C THR A 49 1.81 -3.00 5.73
N MET A 50 1.41 -2.94 4.46
CA MET A 50 0.17 -3.59 3.98
C MET A 50 0.39 -4.92 3.25
N THR A 51 1.62 -5.24 2.80
CA THR A 51 1.90 -6.44 1.97
C THR A 51 2.84 -7.45 2.62
N GLU A 52 3.47 -7.11 3.77
CA GLU A 52 4.43 -8.00 4.46
C GLU A 52 3.89 -9.43 4.61
N SER A 53 4.58 -10.38 4.01
CA SER A 53 4.16 -11.78 3.92
C SER A 53 5.17 -12.76 4.53
N ASN A 54 6.32 -12.27 5.00
CA ASN A 54 7.35 -13.07 5.63
C ASN A 54 6.89 -13.54 7.02
N SER A 55 6.92 -14.85 7.22
CA SER A 55 6.44 -15.48 8.45
C SER A 55 7.36 -15.16 9.62
N GLY A 56 6.81 -14.57 10.67
CA GLY A 56 7.54 -14.22 11.89
C GLY A 56 7.98 -12.76 12.00
N ASP A 57 7.68 -11.93 11.00
CA ASP A 57 7.81 -10.48 11.14
C ASP A 57 6.60 -9.89 11.91
N ALA A 58 6.84 -8.92 12.78
CA ALA A 58 5.76 -8.19 13.47
C ALA A 58 4.88 -7.40 12.47
N ALA A 59 5.44 -6.97 11.34
CA ALA A 59 4.68 -6.28 10.29
C ALA A 59 3.68 -7.20 9.57
N GLN A 60 3.89 -8.52 9.58
CA GLN A 60 2.96 -9.49 9.01
C GLN A 60 1.57 -9.39 9.64
N THR A 61 1.48 -9.25 10.97
CA THR A 61 0.19 -9.13 11.67
C THR A 61 -0.60 -7.90 11.20
N LEU A 62 0.11 -6.81 10.86
CA LEU A 62 -0.52 -5.62 10.29
C LEU A 62 -1.02 -5.88 8.87
N ALA A 63 -0.21 -6.48 8.00
CA ALA A 63 -0.62 -6.85 6.64
C ALA A 63 -1.85 -7.80 6.63
N GLU A 64 -1.84 -8.82 7.49
CA GLU A 64 -2.96 -9.76 7.66
C GLU A 64 -4.25 -9.05 8.12
N SER A 65 -4.13 -8.06 9.01
CA SER A 65 -5.28 -7.28 9.43
C SER A 65 -5.85 -6.40 8.30
N TYR A 66 -5.01 -5.86 7.40
CA TYR A 66 -5.51 -5.16 6.21
C TYR A 66 -6.18 -6.13 5.24
N HIS A 67 -5.58 -7.30 5.02
CA HIS A 67 -6.17 -8.36 4.20
C HIS A 67 -7.54 -8.81 4.74
N SER A 68 -7.65 -9.06 6.05
CA SER A 68 -8.93 -9.40 6.69
C SER A 68 -9.99 -8.30 6.51
N VAL A 69 -9.60 -7.03 6.64
CA VAL A 69 -10.52 -5.90 6.40
C VAL A 69 -10.97 -5.84 4.95
N TRP A 70 -10.05 -6.04 4.00
CA TRP A 70 -10.39 -6.07 2.57
C TRP A 70 -11.33 -7.24 2.21
N GLN A 71 -11.12 -8.42 2.78
CA GLN A 71 -11.95 -9.61 2.56
C GLN A 71 -13.28 -9.57 3.35
N GLY A 72 -13.49 -8.55 4.20
CA GLY A 72 -14.70 -8.41 5.01
C GLY A 72 -14.75 -9.31 6.26
N GLY A 73 -13.62 -9.88 6.68
CA GLY A 73 -13.51 -10.69 7.90
C GLY A 73 -13.52 -9.86 9.19
N THR A 74 -12.95 -8.65 9.15
CA THR A 74 -12.94 -7.68 10.26
C THR A 74 -13.36 -6.30 9.75
N THR A 75 -14.09 -5.52 10.54
CA THR A 75 -14.41 -4.13 10.19
C THR A 75 -13.48 -3.15 10.89
N ASP A 76 -12.65 -2.45 10.12
CA ASP A 76 -11.83 -1.33 10.58
C ASP A 76 -11.92 -0.19 9.55
N ALA A 77 -12.59 0.90 9.93
CA ALA A 77 -12.79 2.05 9.05
C ALA A 77 -11.47 2.78 8.73
N THR A 78 -10.49 2.77 9.63
CA THR A 78 -9.20 3.43 9.41
C THR A 78 -8.41 2.69 8.36
N LYS A 79 -8.32 1.36 8.46
CA LYS A 79 -7.61 0.53 7.46
C LYS A 79 -8.29 0.57 6.09
N THR A 80 -9.62 0.58 6.09
CA THR A 80 -10.41 0.74 4.86
C THR A 80 -10.09 2.07 4.18
N ASP A 81 -10.10 3.16 4.93
CA ASP A 81 -9.78 4.50 4.42
C ASP A 81 -8.33 4.59 3.93
N GLN A 82 -7.36 4.05 4.69
CA GLN A 82 -5.95 4.01 4.28
C GLN A 82 -5.75 3.28 2.95
N MET A 83 -6.36 2.10 2.77
CA MET A 83 -6.30 1.37 1.50
C MET A 83 -6.98 2.12 0.35
N ALA A 84 -8.10 2.80 0.63
CA ALA A 84 -8.81 3.60 -0.37
C ALA A 84 -8.01 4.83 -0.81
N GLN A 85 -7.29 5.48 0.11
CA GLN A 85 -6.41 6.60 -0.19
C GLN A 85 -5.22 6.20 -1.06
N VAL A 86 -4.59 5.05 -0.80
CA VAL A 86 -3.52 4.51 -1.67
C VAL A 86 -4.05 4.29 -3.09
N ILE A 87 -5.21 3.62 -3.23
CA ILE A 87 -5.84 3.43 -4.55
C ILE A 87 -6.11 4.77 -5.23
N LYS A 88 -6.74 5.70 -4.51
CA LYS A 88 -7.13 7.00 -5.04
C LYS A 88 -5.93 7.77 -5.57
N TYR A 89 -4.81 7.76 -4.86
CA TYR A 89 -3.58 8.44 -5.29
C TYR A 89 -3.12 7.97 -6.67
N PHE A 90 -3.01 6.66 -6.89
CA PHE A 90 -2.56 6.10 -8.17
C PHE A 90 -3.59 6.29 -9.29
N VAL A 91 -4.88 6.14 -8.99
CA VAL A 91 -5.95 6.37 -9.97
C VAL A 91 -5.99 7.85 -10.42
N ASP A 92 -5.83 8.79 -9.49
CA ASP A 92 -5.79 10.23 -9.81
C ASP A 92 -4.57 10.58 -10.70
N LEU A 93 -3.50 9.78 -10.69
CA LEU A 93 -2.34 9.89 -11.56
C LEU A 93 -2.48 9.16 -12.92
N GLY A 94 -3.56 8.39 -13.12
CA GLY A 94 -3.84 7.65 -14.36
C GLY A 94 -3.42 6.17 -14.35
N PHE A 95 -2.94 5.65 -13.22
CA PHE A 95 -2.63 4.24 -13.06
C PHE A 95 -3.89 3.41 -12.73
N SER A 96 -3.88 2.14 -13.11
CA SER A 96 -4.84 1.15 -12.61
C SER A 96 -4.20 0.36 -11.48
N ILE A 97 -4.78 0.39 -10.29
CA ILE A 97 -4.28 -0.32 -9.10
C ILE A 97 -5.39 -1.19 -8.49
N HIS A 98 -5.04 -2.42 -8.12
CA HIS A 98 -5.93 -3.32 -7.40
C HIS A 98 -5.15 -4.20 -6.42
N ARG A 99 -5.89 -4.81 -5.50
CA ARG A 99 -5.37 -5.80 -4.54
C ARG A 99 -5.65 -7.20 -5.07
N GLU A 100 -4.68 -8.09 -4.92
CA GLU A 100 -4.83 -9.51 -5.22
C GLU A 100 -4.34 -10.33 -4.02
N ILE A 101 -4.89 -11.53 -3.80
CA ILE A 101 -4.44 -12.40 -2.72
C ILE A 101 -2.98 -12.79 -2.97
N ASN A 102 -2.14 -12.68 -1.94
CA ASN A 102 -0.78 -13.22 -2.02
C ASN A 102 -0.86 -14.74 -1.89
N THR A 103 -0.62 -15.47 -2.97
CA THR A 103 -0.71 -16.94 -3.00
C THR A 103 0.38 -17.64 -2.18
N SER A 104 1.44 -16.93 -1.80
CA SER A 104 2.54 -17.46 -0.98
C SER A 104 2.14 -17.59 0.48
N SER A 105 1.40 -16.63 1.03
CA SER A 105 0.92 -16.63 2.43
C SER A 105 -0.54 -17.07 2.56
N ASN A 106 -1.38 -16.77 1.55
CA ASN A 106 -2.85 -16.85 1.59
C ASN A 106 -3.53 -16.05 2.73
N THR A 107 -2.76 -15.28 3.50
CA THR A 107 -3.24 -14.47 4.62
C THR A 107 -3.01 -12.98 4.40
N THR A 108 -2.29 -12.60 3.34
CA THR A 108 -1.99 -11.20 2.99
C THR A 108 -2.39 -10.91 1.54
N PHE A 109 -2.31 -9.64 1.14
CA PHE A 109 -2.55 -9.24 -0.25
C PHE A 109 -1.30 -8.60 -0.85
N LYS A 110 -1.24 -8.57 -2.18
CA LYS A 110 -0.24 -7.84 -2.99
C LYS A 110 -0.91 -6.72 -3.76
N TRP A 111 -0.18 -5.63 -4.00
CA TRP A 111 -0.62 -4.58 -4.92
C TRP A 111 -0.21 -4.91 -6.34
N ILE A 112 -1.15 -4.78 -7.27
CA ILE A 112 -0.90 -4.86 -8.71
C ILE A 112 -1.20 -3.51 -9.32
N VAL A 113 -0.22 -2.91 -9.99
CA VAL A 113 -0.32 -1.61 -10.64
C VAL A 113 0.03 -1.73 -12.11
N SER A 114 -0.74 -1.09 -12.98
CA SER A 114 -0.49 -1.01 -14.42
C SER A 114 -0.77 0.39 -14.97
N TRP A 115 -0.16 0.72 -16.11
CA TRP A 115 -0.31 2.01 -16.81
C TRP A 115 -0.34 1.85 -18.33
#